data_AF-A0A530KBD3-F1
#
_entry.id   AF-A0A530KBD3-F1
#
_cell.length_a   1.000
_cell.length_b   1.000
_cell.length_c   1.000
_cell.angle_alpha   90.00
_cell.angle_beta   90.00
_cell.angle_gamma   90.00
#
_symmetry.space_group_name_H-M   'P 1'
#
loop_
_entity.id
_entity.type
_entity.pdbx_description
1 polymer ?
#
loop_
_entity_poly.entity_id
_entity_poly.type
_entity_poly.pdbx_seq_one_letter_code
_entity_poly.pdbx_strand_id
1 'polypeptide(L)' 'MSLADVKYLPETPAHDLQIEAINDEAFGPGRFVLAAYKIREAGGHERSLSFVAVDGDLVVASVRMTRIAAGVGRALML' A
#
# COMPACT_ATOMS: atom_id res chain seq x y z
N MET A 1 -13.22 -18.28 -1.83
CA MET A 1 -13.24 -16.86 -2.21
C MET A 1 -13.28 -16.79 -3.72
N SER A 2 -14.38 -16.28 -4.27
CA SER A 2 -14.47 -15.93 -5.69
C SER A 2 -13.96 -14.50 -5.87
N LEU A 3 -13.48 -14.16 -7.07
CA LEU A 3 -13.19 -12.76 -7.41
C LEU A 3 -14.44 -11.86 -7.30
N ALA A 4 -15.64 -12.44 -7.39
CA ALA A 4 -16.90 -11.73 -7.22
C ALA A 4 -17.15 -11.24 -5.78
N ASP A 5 -16.46 -11.81 -4.78
CA ASP A 5 -16.64 -11.48 -3.37
C ASP A 5 -15.76 -10.28 -2.95
N VAL A 6 -14.79 -9.90 -3.79
CA VAL A 6 -13.81 -8.84 -3.48
C VAL A 6 -14.28 -7.48 -3.99
N LYS A 7 -14.22 -6.47 -3.12
CA LYS A 7 -14.50 -5.07 -3.46
C LYS A 7 -13.22 -4.26 -3.46
N TYR A 8 -13.09 -3.33 -4.40
CA TYR A 8 -11.97 -2.39 -4.45
C TYR A 8 -12.44 -1.01 -4.01
N LEU A 9 -11.75 -0.43 -3.03
CA LEU A 9 -12.15 0.83 -2.38
C LEU A 9 -10.93 1.75 -2.21
N PRO A 10 -11.12 3.07 -2.16
CA PRO A 10 -10.04 3.99 -1.76
C PRO A 10 -9.48 3.63 -0.38
N GLU A 11 -8.18 3.76 -0.20
CA GLU A 11 -7.55 3.56 1.11
C GLU A 11 -8.02 4.64 2.11
N THR A 12 -8.31 4.24 3.34
CA THR A 12 -8.59 5.13 4.47
C THR A 12 -7.61 4.83 5.61
N PRO A 13 -7.40 5.75 6.57
CA PRO A 13 -6.56 5.47 7.74
C PRO A 13 -6.97 4.22 8.53
N ALA A 14 -8.25 3.82 8.47
CA ALA A 14 -8.73 2.62 9.16
C ALA A 14 -8.09 1.32 8.64
N HIS A 15 -7.55 1.33 7.41
CA HIS A 15 -6.90 0.17 6.80
C HIS A 15 -5.42 0.02 7.20
N ASP A 16 -4.80 1.03 7.83
CA ASP A 16 -3.35 1.08 8.07
C ASP A 16 -2.83 -0.17 8.81
N LEU A 17 -3.55 -0.62 9.84
CA LEU A 17 -3.17 -1.80 10.63
C LEU A 17 -3.21 -3.10 9.83
N GLN A 18 -4.25 -3.30 9.00
CA GLN A 18 -4.37 -4.50 8.17
C GLN A 18 -3.33 -4.50 7.05
N ILE A 19 -3.02 -3.34 6.48
CA ILE A 19 -1.97 -3.20 5.47
C ILE A 19 -0.59 -3.50 6.05
N GLU A 20 -0.27 -3.03 7.26
CA GLU A 20 1.00 -3.36 7.91
C GLU A 20 1.08 -4.86 8.23
N ALA A 21 -0.01 -5.48 8.69
CA ALA A 21 -0.07 -6.93 8.91
C ALA A 21 0.22 -7.73 7.63
N ILE A 22 -0.38 -7.36 6.48
CA ILE A 22 -0.11 -8.00 5.19
C ILE A 22 1.37 -7.83 4.79
N ASN A 23 1.95 -6.63 4.99
CA ASN A 23 3.36 -6.39 4.65
C ASN A 23 4.32 -7.16 5.56
N ASP A 24 4.01 -7.26 6.85
CA ASP A 24 4.78 -8.06 7.81
C ASP A 24 4.70 -9.55 7.46
N GLU A 25 3.53 -10.06 7.11
CA GLU A 25 3.37 -11.45 6.66
C GLU A 25 4.12 -11.73 5.35
N ALA A 26 3.97 -10.87 4.34
CA ALA A 26 4.52 -11.11 3.01
C ALA A 26 6.04 -10.96 2.93
N PHE A 27 6.61 -10.03 3.69
CA PHE A 27 8.03 -9.64 3.57
C PHE A 27 8.82 -9.77 4.87
N GLY A 28 8.15 -9.94 6.01
CA GLY A 28 8.78 -10.03 7.33
C GLY A 28 9.70 -8.83 7.63
N PRO A 29 10.76 -9.03 8.42
CA PRO A 29 11.77 -7.99 8.68
C PRO A 29 12.47 -7.48 7.41
N GLY A 30 12.43 -8.24 6.31
CA GLY A 30 12.99 -7.84 5.02
C GLY A 30 12.30 -6.61 4.40
N ARG A 31 11.07 -6.28 4.81
CA ARG A 31 10.37 -5.09 4.29
C ARG A 31 11.14 -3.79 4.51
N PHE A 32 11.88 -3.67 5.61
CA PHE A 32 12.63 -2.47 5.96
C PHE A 32 13.85 -2.22 5.07
N VAL A 33 14.30 -3.22 4.31
CA VAL A 33 15.36 -3.03 3.29
C VAL A 33 14.81 -2.70 1.91
N LEU A 34 13.49 -2.85 1.68
CA LEU A 34 12.88 -2.52 0.41
C LEU A 34 12.87 -1.01 0.19
N ALA A 35 13.30 -0.58 -1.01
CA ALA A 35 13.34 0.83 -1.38
C ALA A 35 11.96 1.49 -1.20
N ALA A 36 10.89 0.80 -1.57
CA ALA A 36 9.55 1.32 -1.47
C ALA A 36 9.11 1.58 -0.01
N TYR A 37 9.55 0.73 0.93
CA TYR A 37 9.27 0.93 2.36
C TYR A 37 10.02 2.15 2.90
N LYS A 38 11.32 2.27 2.59
CA LYS A 38 12.14 3.42 2.98
C LYS A 38 11.63 4.75 2.41
N ILE A 39 11.23 4.77 1.15
CA ILE A 39 10.69 5.98 0.50
C ILE A 39 9.40 6.42 1.19
N ARG A 40 8.51 5.48 1.54
CA ARG A 40 7.26 5.78 2.25
C ARG A 40 7.46 6.23 3.68
N GLU A 41 8.46 5.70 4.39
CA GLU A 41 8.80 6.15 5.73
C GLU A 41 9.17 7.65 5.76
N ALA A 42 9.89 8.12 4.74
CA ALA A 42 10.31 9.52 4.65
C ALA A 42 9.20 10.48 4.17
N GLY A 43 8.31 10.04 3.28
CA GLY A 43 7.39 10.94 2.55
C GLY A 43 5.92 10.52 2.51
N GLY A 44 5.56 9.40 3.14
CA GLY A 44 4.22 8.83 3.06
C GLY A 44 3.86 8.32 1.66
N HIS A 45 2.57 8.17 1.41
CA HIS A 45 2.01 7.83 0.10
C HIS A 45 0.84 8.77 -0.23
N GLU A 46 0.49 8.90 -1.50
CA GLU A 46 -0.65 9.66 -2.00
C GLU A 46 -1.93 8.83 -1.84
N ARG A 47 -2.60 9.02 -0.70
CA ARG A 47 -3.78 8.22 -0.34
C ARG A 47 -4.94 8.39 -1.32
N SER A 48 -5.07 9.56 -1.96
CA SER A 48 -6.08 9.80 -3.01
C SER A 48 -5.91 8.92 -4.25
N LEU A 49 -4.72 8.33 -4.43
CA LEU A 49 -4.38 7.43 -5.54
C LEU A 49 -4.11 5.99 -5.06
N SER A 50 -4.45 5.67 -3.80
CA SER A 50 -4.16 4.38 -3.17
C SER A 50 -5.45 3.64 -2.87
N PHE A 51 -5.40 2.32 -2.97
CA PHE A 51 -6.60 1.47 -2.94
C PHE A 51 -6.35 0.21 -2.12
N VAL A 52 -7.43 -0.33 -1.59
CA VAL A 52 -7.47 -1.64 -0.94
C VAL A 52 -8.44 -2.56 -1.68
N ALA A 53 -8.13 -3.86 -1.65
CA ALA A 53 -9.08 -4.90 -1.96
C ALA A 53 -9.61 -5.48 -0.63
N VAL A 54 -10.93 -5.60 -0.50
CA VAL A 54 -11.57 -6.11 0.72
C VAL A 54 -12.48 -7.30 0.41
N ASP A 55 -12.45 -8.31 1.28
CA ASP A 55 -13.47 -9.36 1.37
C ASP A 55 -14.24 -9.14 2.68
N GLY A 56 -15.51 -8.74 2.58
CA GLY A 56 -16.25 -8.20 3.73
C GLY A 56 -15.54 -6.96 4.30
N ASP A 57 -15.14 -7.05 5.58
CA ASP A 57 -14.38 -6.01 6.30
C ASP A 57 -12.87 -6.32 6.40
N LEU A 58 -12.42 -7.40 5.75
CA LEU A 58 -11.03 -7.82 5.75
C LEU A 58 -10.32 -7.22 4.53
N VAL A 59 -9.30 -6.38 4.76
CA VAL A 59 -8.37 -6.00 3.69
C VAL A 59 -7.53 -7.22 3.33
N VAL A 60 -7.55 -7.60 2.05
CA VAL A 60 -6.81 -8.75 1.49
C VAL A 60 -5.68 -8.35 0.56
N ALA A 61 -5.69 -7.10 0.07
CA ALA A 61 -4.59 -6.52 -0.69
C ALA A 61 -4.59 -4.99 -0.60
N SER A 62 -3.46 -4.36 -0.91
CA SER A 62 -3.36 -2.90 -1.01
C SER A 62 -2.35 -2.48 -2.07
N VAL A 63 -2.56 -1.27 -2.60
CA VAL A 63 -1.63 -0.58 -3.51
C VAL A 63 -1.45 0.86 -3.02
N ARG A 64 -0.20 1.26 -2.78
CA ARG A 64 0.16 2.57 -2.21
C ARG A 64 1.02 3.39 -3.16
N MET A 65 0.38 4.30 -3.89
CA MET A 65 1.06 5.16 -4.85
C MET A 65 1.82 6.26 -4.14
N THR A 66 3.12 6.39 -4.39
CA THR A 66 3.99 7.37 -3.72
C THR A 66 4.60 8.31 -4.75
N ARG A 67 4.46 9.62 -4.55
CA ARG A 67 5.13 10.60 -5.42
C ARG A 67 6.63 10.53 -5.21
N ILE A 68 7.37 10.35 -6.30
CA ILE A 68 8.83 10.30 -6.28
C ILE A 68 9.44 11.31 -7.25
N ALA A 69 10.67 11.71 -6.95
CA ALA A 69 11.48 12.57 -7.80
C ALA A 69 12.87 11.95 -8.00
N ALA A 70 13.37 11.98 -9.24
CA ALA A 70 14.72 11.57 -9.60
C ALA A 70 15.32 12.65 -10.52
N GLY A 71 16.15 13.53 -9.95
CA GLY A 71 16.57 14.76 -10.61
C GLY A 71 15.36 15.63 -10.99
N VAL A 72 15.22 15.95 -12.28
CA VAL A 72 14.08 16.70 -12.81
C VAL A 72 12.84 15.83 -13.05
N GLY A 73 12.98 14.50 -13.04
CA GLY A 73 11.87 13.56 -13.26
C GLY A 73 10.87 13.54 -12.11
N ARG A 74 9.59 13.35 -12.43
CA ARG A 74 8.49 13.18 -11.46
C ARG A 74 7.67 11.95 -11.87
N ALA A 75 7.37 11.09 -10.92
CA ALA A 75 6.61 9.86 -11.16
C ALA A 75 5.81 9.42 -9.92
N LEU A 76 5.02 8.38 -10.09
CA LEU A 76 4.38 7.63 -9.00
C LEU A 76 5.02 6.24 -8.92
N MET A 77 5.46 5.87 -7.72
CA MET A 77 5.97 4.54 -7.39
C MET A 77 4.86 3.74 -6.72
N LEU A 78 4.71 2.47 -7.13
CA LEU A 78 3.79 1.51 -6.53
C LEU A 78 4.38 0.82 -5.30
#